data_AF-A0AA41G4Q8-F1
#
_entry.id   AF-A0AA41G4Q8-F1
#
_cell.length_a   1.000
_cell.length_b   1.000
_cell.length_c   1.000
_cell.angle_alpha   90.00
_cell.angle_beta   90.00
_cell.angle_gamma   90.00
#
_symmetry.space_group_name_H-M   'P 1'
#
loop_
_entity.id
_entity.type
_entity.pdbx_description
1 polymer ?
#
loop_
_entity_poly.entity_id
_entity_poly.type
_entity_poly.pdbx_seq_one_letter_code
_entity_poly.pdbx_strand_id
1 'polypeptide(L)'
;MSDEDDIEDENVTVSMEISGDYEEVMSKLSMEESGTTSLAPLLDDLETLLETVVRMDGGTRSAIAQKLPDTMSVTFDAQAVVDTLQVLERYDLVVLEGNTWKPGPQLTIEE
;
A
#
# COMPACT_ATOMS: atom_id res chain seq x y z
N MET A 1 3.22 32.55 46.45
CA MET A 1 4.64 32.40 46.10
C MET A 1 4.85 30.91 45.98
N SER A 2 5.16 30.49 44.76
CA SER A 2 5.30 29.10 44.33
C SER A 2 6.69 28.60 44.68
N ASP A 3 6.76 27.40 45.26
CA ASP A 3 7.94 26.54 45.26
C ASP A 3 7.35 25.13 45.15
N GLU A 4 7.18 24.68 43.91
CA GLU A 4 6.73 23.33 43.58
C GLU A 4 7.83 22.75 42.70
N ASP A 5 8.40 21.66 43.20
CA ASP A 5 9.64 21.00 42.81
C ASP A 5 9.94 20.94 41.30
N ASP A 6 11.21 21.23 41.01
CA ASP A 6 11.93 20.96 39.77
C ASP A 6 11.87 19.45 39.49
N ILE A 7 10.94 19.01 38.64
CA ILE A 7 10.96 17.65 38.08
C ILE A 7 11.93 17.71 36.90
N GLU A 8 13.22 17.58 37.21
CA GLU A 8 14.24 17.32 36.20
C GLU A 8 13.86 16.00 35.51
N ASP A 9 13.46 16.11 34.23
CA ASP A 9 13.27 15.00 33.30
C ASP A 9 14.61 14.28 33.15
N GLU A 10 14.89 13.35 34.07
CA GLU A 10 16.14 12.59 34.14
C GLU A 10 16.18 11.64 32.93
N ASN A 11 16.64 12.20 31.81
CA ASN A 11 16.79 11.48 30.55
C ASN A 11 17.97 10.52 30.69
N VAL A 12 17.69 9.31 31.19
CA VAL A 12 18.67 8.24 31.39
C VAL A 12 19.24 7.85 30.03
N THR A 13 20.38 8.45 29.69
CA THR A 13 21.11 8.16 28.46
C THR A 13 22.04 6.98 28.72
N VAL A 14 21.61 5.78 28.31
CA VAL A 14 22.48 4.60 28.35
C VAL A 14 23.36 4.60 27.10
N SER A 15 24.64 4.92 27.30
CA SER A 15 25.66 4.78 26.25
C SER A 15 26.21 3.35 26.31
N MET A 16 26.01 2.59 25.23
CA MET A 16 26.50 1.21 25.11
C MET A 16 27.58 1.15 24.03
N GLU A 17 28.80 0.80 24.42
CA GLU A 17 29.92 0.64 23.49
C GLU A 17 29.92 -0.78 22.92
N ILE A 18 29.83 -0.90 21.61
CA ILE A 18 29.95 -2.19 20.90
C ILE A 18 31.39 -2.32 20.43
N SER A 19 32.10 -3.33 20.95
CA SER A 19 33.48 -3.63 20.58
C SER A 19 33.55 -4.95 19.80
N GLY A 20 34.36 -5.00 18.76
CA GLY A 20 34.56 -6.17 17.91
C GLY A 20 35.20 -5.79 16.59
N ASP A 21 35.48 -6.77 15.74
CA ASP A 21 35.89 -6.51 14.36
C ASP A 21 34.80 -5.73 13.62
N TYR A 22 35.21 -4.87 12.69
CA TYR A 22 34.29 -3.98 11.97
C TYR A 22 33.08 -4.73 11.38
N GLU A 23 33.32 -5.91 10.82
CA GLU A 23 32.27 -6.75 10.22
C GLU A 23 31.27 -7.27 11.26
N GLU A 24 31.74 -7.62 12.46
CA GLU A 24 30.89 -8.07 13.58
C GLU A 24 30.08 -6.90 14.17
N VAL A 25 30.70 -5.73 14.31
CA VAL A 25 30.03 -4.51 14.80
C VAL A 25 28.97 -4.06 13.80
N MET A 26 29.28 -4.06 12.50
CA MET A 26 28.34 -3.72 11.44
C MET A 26 27.20 -4.74 11.36
N SER A 27 27.45 -6.03 11.58
CA SER A 27 26.39 -7.04 11.64
C SER A 27 25.43 -6.85 12.81
N LYS A 28 25.89 -6.31 13.96
CA LYS A 28 25.04 -6.03 15.13
C LYS A 28 24.30 -4.69 15.01
N LEU A 29 24.90 -3.70 14.34
CA LEU A 29 24.29 -2.41 14.02
C LEU A 29 23.34 -2.46 12.83
N SER A 30 23.55 -3.43 11.94
CA SER A 30 22.56 -3.85 10.95
C SER A 30 21.43 -4.52 11.71
N MET A 31 20.62 -3.71 12.38
CA MET A 31 19.24 -4.05 12.67
C MET A 31 18.73 -4.65 11.37
N GLU A 32 18.37 -5.94 11.39
CA GLU A 32 17.53 -6.50 10.34
C GLU A 32 16.37 -5.52 10.26
N GLU A 33 16.41 -4.64 9.26
CA GLU A 33 15.29 -3.79 8.92
C GLU A 33 14.20 -4.82 8.71
N SER A 34 13.29 -4.96 9.68
CA SER A 34 12.13 -5.83 9.59
C SER A 34 11.52 -5.49 8.24
N GLY A 35 11.80 -6.34 7.25
CA GLY A 35 11.89 -5.92 5.87
C GLY A 35 10.67 -5.11 5.52
N THR A 36 10.87 -3.91 4.98
CA THR A 36 9.79 -3.13 4.37
C THR A 36 8.94 -4.11 3.58
N THR A 37 7.71 -4.36 4.06
CA THR A 37 6.85 -5.38 3.45
C THR A 37 6.67 -4.99 1.99
N SER A 38 7.13 -5.85 1.09
CA SER A 38 7.11 -5.53 -0.33
C SER A 38 5.67 -5.31 -0.78
N LEU A 39 5.41 -4.14 -1.35
CA LEU A 39 4.11 -3.81 -1.96
C LEU A 39 3.97 -4.36 -3.38
N ALA A 40 5.03 -4.97 -3.94
CA ALA A 40 5.00 -5.50 -5.31
C ALA A 40 3.80 -6.42 -5.58
N PRO A 41 3.44 -7.38 -4.70
CA PRO A 41 2.28 -8.25 -4.95
C PRO A 41 0.95 -7.49 -5.00
N LEU A 42 0.82 -6.42 -4.21
CA LEU A 42 -0.37 -5.57 -4.23
C LEU A 42 -0.43 -4.74 -5.52
N LEU A 43 0.71 -4.25 -6.00
CA LEU A 43 0.78 -3.50 -7.25
C LEU A 43 0.43 -4.41 -8.44
N ASP A 44 0.94 -5.63 -8.50
CA ASP A 44 0.60 -6.62 -9.52
C ASP A 44 -0.92 -6.91 -9.55
N ASP A 45 -1.54 -7.02 -8.37
CA ASP A 45 -2.99 -7.22 -8.25
C ASP A 45 -3.78 -6.00 -8.74
N LEU A 46 -3.33 -4.78 -8.43
CA LEU A 46 -3.97 -3.54 -8.90
C LEU A 46 -3.86 -3.37 -10.43
N GLU A 47 -2.71 -3.70 -11.00
CA GLU A 47 -2.50 -3.71 -12.45
C GLU A 47 -3.44 -4.69 -13.13
N THR A 48 -3.56 -5.90 -12.59
CA THR A 48 -4.46 -6.94 -13.11
C THR A 48 -5.93 -6.52 -13.02
N LEU A 49 -6.32 -5.83 -11.93
CA LEU A 49 -7.66 -5.28 -11.77
C LEU A 49 -7.94 -4.20 -12.82
N LEU A 50 -7.02 -3.27 -13.04
CA LEU A 50 -7.14 -2.22 -14.06
C LEU A 50 -7.20 -2.82 -15.46
N GLU A 51 -6.34 -3.78 -15.79
CA GLU A 51 -6.37 -4.49 -17.07
C GLU A 51 -7.73 -5.16 -17.29
N THR A 52 -8.30 -5.76 -16.23
CA THR A 52 -9.63 -6.37 -16.29
C THR A 52 -10.71 -5.34 -16.61
N VAL A 53 -10.69 -4.17 -15.98
CA VAL A 53 -11.63 -3.07 -16.25
C VAL A 53 -11.49 -2.57 -17.70
N VAL A 54 -10.27 -2.40 -18.19
CA VAL A 54 -9.97 -1.97 -19.57
C VAL A 54 -10.45 -3.00 -20.58
N ARG A 55 -10.11 -4.28 -20.38
CA ARG A 55 -10.50 -5.38 -21.28
C ARG A 55 -12.03 -5.56 -21.36
N MET A 56 -12.74 -5.22 -20.29
CA MET A 56 -14.19 -5.28 -20.24
C MET A 56 -14.89 -4.06 -20.86
N ASP A 57 -14.15 -3.00 -21.20
CA ASP A 57 -14.70 -1.67 -21.52
C ASP A 57 -15.59 -1.13 -20.39
N GLY A 58 -15.20 -1.46 -19.15
CA GLY A 58 -15.95 -1.16 -17.95
C GLY A 58 -17.02 -2.18 -17.58
N GLY A 59 -17.45 -2.12 -16.32
CA GLY A 59 -18.42 -3.06 -15.78
C GLY A 59 -18.94 -2.67 -14.40
N THR A 60 -20.01 -3.32 -13.96
CA THR A 60 -20.47 -3.19 -12.58
C THR A 60 -19.49 -3.89 -11.64
N ARG A 61 -19.48 -3.52 -10.36
CA ARG A 61 -18.61 -4.14 -9.34
C ARG A 61 -18.67 -5.68 -9.34
N SER A 62 -19.86 -6.25 -9.52
CA SER A 62 -20.06 -7.70 -9.51
C SER A 62 -19.59 -8.36 -10.80
N ALA A 63 -19.67 -7.65 -11.94
CA ALA A 63 -19.13 -8.14 -13.20
C ALA A 63 -17.60 -8.17 -13.16
N ILE A 64 -16.98 -7.12 -12.61
CA ILE A 64 -15.52 -7.03 -12.46
C ILE A 64 -15.03 -8.12 -11.50
N ALA A 65 -15.62 -8.26 -10.32
CA ALA A 65 -15.22 -9.28 -9.34
C ALA A 65 -15.29 -10.73 -9.89
N GLN A 66 -16.25 -11.02 -10.76
CA GLN A 66 -16.38 -12.34 -11.41
C GLN A 66 -15.34 -12.61 -12.52
N LYS A 67 -14.63 -11.57 -12.96
CA LYS A 67 -13.64 -11.65 -14.04
C LYS A 67 -12.20 -11.52 -13.56
N LEU A 68 -12.00 -11.25 -12.27
CA LEU A 68 -10.67 -11.26 -11.66
C LEU A 68 -10.14 -12.70 -11.60
N PRO A 69 -8.85 -12.93 -11.89
CA PRO A 69 -8.24 -14.24 -11.79
C PRO A 69 -8.03 -14.66 -10.34
N ASP A 70 -8.16 -15.96 -10.07
CA ASP A 70 -7.93 -16.55 -8.73
C ASP A 70 -6.44 -16.53 -8.30
N THR A 71 -5.54 -16.07 -9.17
CA THR A 71 -4.09 -16.01 -8.94
C THR A 71 -3.63 -14.75 -8.21
N MET A 72 -4.54 -13.83 -7.89
CA MET A 72 -4.23 -12.60 -7.16
C MET A 72 -3.77 -12.91 -5.73
N SER A 73 -2.87 -12.08 -5.21
CA SER A 73 -2.38 -12.20 -3.84
C SER A 73 -3.45 -11.79 -2.83
N VAL A 74 -4.33 -10.87 -3.23
CA VAL A 74 -5.49 -10.41 -2.46
C VAL A 74 -6.78 -11.06 -2.98
N THR A 75 -7.54 -11.66 -2.06
CA THR A 75 -8.90 -12.11 -2.36
C THR A 75 -9.83 -10.90 -2.39
N PHE A 76 -10.14 -10.43 -3.59
CA PHE A 76 -11.11 -9.37 -3.80
C PHE A 76 -12.55 -9.90 -3.64
N ASP A 77 -13.21 -9.51 -2.54
CA ASP A 77 -14.67 -9.59 -2.49
C ASP A 77 -15.31 -8.37 -3.19
N ALA A 78 -16.63 -8.42 -3.38
CA ALA A 78 -17.35 -7.36 -4.09
C ALA A 78 -17.26 -5.97 -3.42
N GLN A 79 -16.94 -5.89 -2.12
CA GLN A 79 -16.76 -4.64 -1.40
C GLN A 79 -15.32 -4.15 -1.54
N ALA A 80 -14.32 -5.03 -1.40
CA ALA A 80 -12.92 -4.72 -1.62
C ALA A 80 -12.67 -4.17 -3.04
N VAL A 81 -13.31 -4.74 -4.07
CA VAL A 81 -13.25 -4.20 -5.44
C VAL A 81 -13.74 -2.76 -5.50
N VAL A 82 -14.83 -2.44 -4.80
CA VAL A 82 -15.38 -1.07 -4.79
C VAL A 82 -14.42 -0.12 -4.08
N ASP A 83 -13.92 -0.51 -2.92
CA ASP A 83 -13.03 0.34 -2.12
C ASP A 83 -11.73 0.63 -2.90
N THR A 84 -11.18 -0.38 -3.59
CA THR A 84 -10.02 -0.21 -4.47
C THR A 84 -10.33 0.67 -5.68
N LEU A 85 -11.47 0.45 -6.37
CA LEU A 85 -11.86 1.28 -7.50
C LEU A 85 -12.09 2.74 -7.11
N GLN A 86 -12.62 3.01 -5.91
CA GLN A 86 -12.74 4.37 -5.36
C GLN A 86 -11.39 5.03 -5.11
N VAL A 87 -10.36 4.26 -4.72
CA VAL A 87 -9.00 4.82 -4.61
C VAL A 87 -8.46 5.13 -6.00
N LEU A 88 -8.63 4.22 -6.96
CA LEU A 88 -8.16 4.38 -8.35
C LEU A 88 -8.87 5.54 -9.08
N GLU A 89 -10.13 5.80 -8.75
CA GLU A 89 -10.90 6.94 -9.26
C GLU A 89 -10.24 8.28 -8.91
N ARG A 90 -9.66 8.41 -7.70
CA ARG A 90 -8.99 9.64 -7.26
C ARG A 90 -7.74 9.97 -8.09
N TYR A 91 -7.22 8.99 -8.81
CA TYR A 91 -6.07 9.13 -9.70
C TYR A 91 -6.48 9.17 -11.17
N ASP A 92 -7.78 9.31 -11.47
CA ASP A 92 -8.34 9.32 -12.82
C ASP A 92 -8.00 8.05 -13.63
N LEU A 93 -7.74 6.93 -12.94
CA LEU A 93 -7.47 5.63 -13.57
C LEU A 93 -8.78 4.90 -13.92
N VAL A 94 -9.85 5.16 -13.17
CA VAL A 94 -11.20 4.68 -13.45
C VAL A 94 -12.22 5.78 -13.19
N VAL A 95 -13.41 5.68 -13.78
CA VAL A 95 -14.51 6.63 -13.56
C VAL A 95 -15.79 5.85 -13.26
N LEU A 96 -16.57 6.31 -12.28
CA LEU A 96 -17.88 5.75 -11.98
C LEU A 96 -18.98 6.50 -12.75
N GLU A 97 -19.59 5.84 -13.73
CA GLU A 97 -20.77 6.33 -14.43
C GLU A 97 -22.02 5.58 -13.96
N GLY A 98 -22.75 6.17 -13.03
CA GLY A 98 -23.92 5.56 -12.40
C GLY A 98 -23.53 4.37 -11.52
N ASN A 99 -23.59 3.15 -12.05
CA ASN A 99 -23.19 1.92 -11.38
C ASN A 99 -22.10 1.12 -12.14
N THR A 100 -21.55 1.72 -13.20
CA THR A 100 -20.57 1.10 -14.08
C THR A 100 -19.23 1.80 -13.91
N TRP A 101 -18.20 1.04 -13.59
CA TRP A 101 -16.83 1.50 -13.53
C TRP A 101 -16.22 1.40 -14.93
N LYS A 102 -15.69 2.49 -15.44
CA LYS A 102 -15.05 2.57 -16.75
C LYS A 102 -13.58 2.91 -16.62
N PRO A 103 -12.76 2.60 -17.64
CA PRO A 103 -11.40 3.12 -17.74
C PRO A 103 -11.42 4.65 -17.66
N GLY A 104 -10.50 5.21 -16.89
CA GLY A 104 -10.35 6.64 -16.74
C GLY A 104 -9.53 7.27 -17.87
N PRO A 105 -9.47 8.61 -17.91
CA PRO A 105 -8.74 9.34 -18.94
C PRO A 105 -7.25 8.97 -18.98
N GLN A 106 -6.64 8.61 -17.84
CA GLN A 106 -5.23 8.20 -17.79
C GLN A 106 -4.95 6.86 -18.50
N LEU A 107 -5.98 6.02 -18.68
CA LEU A 107 -5.87 4.72 -19.36
C LEU A 107 -6.31 4.77 -20.82
N THR A 108 -6.86 5.89 -21.27
CA THR A 108 -7.44 6.09 -22.62
C THR A 108 -6.71 7.15 -23.42
N ILE A 109 -5.53 7.58 -22.96
CA ILE A 109 -4.64 8.46 -23.73
C ILE A 109 -4.11 7.63 -24.92
N GLU A 110 -4.86 7.60 -26.00
CA GLU A 110 -4.35 7.29 -27.33
C GLU A 110 -3.34 8.40 -27.69
N GLU A 111 -2.08 8.04 -27.95
CA GLU A 111 -1.10 8.91 -28.60
C GLU A 111 -1.48 9.21 -30.07
#